data_AF-A0A833E3B7-F1
#
_entry.id   AF-A0A833E3B7-F1
#
_cell.length_a   1.000
_cell.length_b   1.000
_cell.length_c   1.000
_cell.angle_alpha   90.00
_cell.angle_beta   90.00
_cell.angle_gamma   90.00
#
_symmetry.space_group_name_H-M   'P 1'
#
loop_
_entity.id
_entity.type
_entity.pdbx_description
1 polymer ?
#
loop_
_entity_poly.entity_id
_entity_poly.type
_entity_poly.pdbx_seq_one_letter_code
_entity_poly.pdbx_strand_id
1 'polypeptide(L)'
;MFEILHKEKLAPGINLFEIKAEKIAKNAKPGQFVILRLHEKGERIPLTIADTNPEKGTVTIVAQEIGKTTHELGTYEVGDYILDFLGPLGKPSHIDRFGTVVMMGGGVGVAEIYPVAKAMKEAGNHVISILGFRTKELMFWEDRLKRVSDEVMVTTNDGSYGMKGFTTHALQKLIDEGRKIDLV
;
A
#
# COMPACT_ATOMS: atom_id res chain seq x y z
N MET A 1 -17.56 14.81 -6.55
CA MET A 1 -16.29 14.96 -7.28
C MET A 1 -15.18 15.26 -6.29
N PHE A 2 -14.02 14.61 -6.46
CA PHE A 2 -12.89 14.62 -5.54
C PHE A 2 -11.63 14.94 -6.33
N GLU A 3 -10.95 16.02 -5.95
CA GLU A 3 -9.80 16.58 -6.68
C GLU A 3 -8.53 15.77 -6.41
N ILE A 4 -7.75 15.51 -7.47
CA ILE A 4 -6.39 14.96 -7.37
C ILE A 4 -5.42 16.11 -7.12
N LEU A 5 -4.83 16.15 -5.93
CA LEU A 5 -3.89 17.19 -5.51
C LEU A 5 -2.44 16.83 -5.83
N HIS A 6 -2.12 15.55 -5.93
CA HIS A 6 -0.80 15.07 -6.28
C HIS A 6 -0.89 13.73 -7.02
N LYS A 7 0.02 13.54 -7.98
CA LYS A 7 0.23 12.29 -8.70
C LYS A 7 1.72 11.99 -8.74
N GLU A 8 2.07 10.73 -8.49
CA GLU A 8 3.44 10.24 -8.61
C GLU A 8 3.43 8.88 -9.32
N LYS A 9 4.29 8.73 -10.33
CA LYS A 9 4.54 7.41 -10.93
C LYS A 9 5.61 6.70 -10.10
N LEU A 10 5.19 5.74 -9.29
CA LEU A 10 6.07 5.01 -8.37
C LEU A 10 6.92 3.96 -9.12
N ALA A 11 6.32 3.31 -10.11
CA ALA A 11 6.95 2.32 -10.97
C ALA A 11 6.17 2.20 -12.30
N PRO A 12 6.65 1.47 -13.32
CA PRO A 12 5.88 1.19 -14.53
C PRO A 12 4.50 0.60 -14.21
N GLY A 13 3.44 1.32 -14.59
CA GLY A 13 2.06 0.93 -14.34
C GLY A 13 1.61 1.00 -12.87
N ILE A 14 2.35 1.69 -11.99
CA ILE A 14 1.95 1.91 -10.59
C ILE A 14 1.94 3.41 -10.31
N ASN A 15 0.74 3.94 -10.11
CA ASN A 15 0.50 5.37 -9.92
C ASN A 15 -0.07 5.63 -8.52
N LEU A 16 0.50 6.60 -7.85
CA LEU A 16 0.02 7.16 -6.60
C LEU A 16 -0.84 8.39 -6.88
N PHE A 17 -1.93 8.53 -6.13
CA PHE A 17 -2.78 9.72 -6.14
C PHE A 17 -3.04 10.19 -4.72
N GLU A 18 -2.80 11.47 -4.44
CA GLU A 18 -3.27 12.15 -3.24
C GLU A 18 -4.57 12.90 -3.58
N ILE A 19 -5.66 12.51 -2.94
CA ILE A 19 -7.02 12.97 -3.26
C ILE A 19 -7.57 13.78 -2.10
N LYS A 20 -8.18 14.94 -2.41
CA LYS A 20 -8.86 15.78 -1.42
C LYS A 20 -10.16 15.10 -0.95
N ALA A 21 -10.16 14.58 0.28
CA ALA A 21 -11.28 13.84 0.84
C ALA A 21 -11.30 13.97 2.38
N GLU A 22 -11.54 15.17 2.90
CA GLU A 22 -11.40 15.52 4.33
C GLU A 22 -12.11 14.56 5.29
N LYS A 23 -13.37 14.19 4.99
CA LYS A 23 -14.15 13.29 5.84
C LYS A 23 -13.54 11.89 5.88
N ILE A 24 -12.98 11.42 4.76
CA ILE A 24 -12.35 10.11 4.70
C ILE A 24 -11.00 10.16 5.43
N ALA A 25 -10.19 11.17 5.16
CA ALA A 25 -8.88 11.37 5.78
C ALA A 25 -8.95 11.38 7.32
N LYS A 26 -9.99 12.00 7.89
CA LYS A 26 -10.19 12.08 9.35
C LYS A 26 -10.65 10.77 10.00
N ASN A 27 -11.27 9.87 9.25
CA ASN A 27 -11.93 8.68 9.80
C ASN A 27 -11.26 7.36 9.39
N ALA A 28 -10.39 7.37 8.39
CA ALA A 28 -9.73 6.17 7.90
C ALA A 28 -8.80 5.56 8.96
N LYS A 29 -8.79 4.23 8.99
CA LYS A 29 -7.90 3.42 9.81
C LYS A 29 -7.12 2.43 8.93
N PRO A 30 -5.95 1.94 9.39
CA PRO A 30 -5.16 0.95 8.66
C PRO A 30 -5.99 -0.25 8.21
N GLY A 31 -5.76 -0.70 6.98
CA GLY A 31 -6.47 -1.83 6.37
C GLY A 31 -7.80 -1.50 5.71
N GLN A 32 -8.27 -0.24 5.80
CA GLN A 32 -9.48 0.19 5.11
C GLN A 32 -9.23 0.60 3.66
N PHE A 33 -10.30 0.64 2.88
CA PHE A 33 -10.28 0.97 1.46
C PHE A 33 -11.37 1.97 1.08
N VAL A 34 -11.33 2.45 -0.16
CA VAL A 34 -12.38 3.27 -0.77
C VAL A 34 -12.95 2.56 -1.99
N ILE A 35 -14.18 2.88 -2.35
CA ILE A 35 -14.75 2.57 -3.67
C ILE A 35 -14.77 3.85 -4.49
N LEU A 36 -14.17 3.84 -5.66
CA LEU A 36 -14.17 4.98 -6.57
C LEU A 36 -14.87 4.68 -7.89
N ARG A 37 -15.37 5.73 -8.55
CA ARG A 37 -15.83 5.72 -9.93
C ARG A 37 -15.34 6.99 -10.63
N LEU A 38 -14.69 6.83 -11.78
CA LEU A 38 -13.99 7.92 -12.46
C LEU A 38 -14.95 8.96 -13.08
N HIS A 39 -15.95 8.49 -13.82
CA HIS A 39 -16.88 9.32 -14.59
C HIS A 39 -18.26 8.63 -14.67
N GLU A 40 -19.27 9.27 -15.26
CA GLU A 40 -20.67 8.78 -15.23
C GLU A 40 -20.85 7.36 -15.79
N LYS A 41 -20.14 7.06 -16.87
CA LYS A 41 -20.10 5.73 -17.52
C LYS A 41 -19.11 4.74 -16.88
N GLY A 42 -18.44 5.13 -15.80
CA GLY A 42 -17.41 4.33 -15.14
C GLY A 42 -18.00 3.22 -14.27
N GLU A 43 -17.21 2.19 -14.00
CA GLU A 43 -17.54 1.17 -13.00
C GLU A 43 -17.01 1.57 -11.61
N ARG A 44 -17.45 0.86 -10.57
CA ARG A 44 -17.01 1.07 -9.18
C ARG A 44 -15.90 0.07 -8.85
N ILE A 45 -14.70 0.56 -8.52
CA ILE A 45 -13.57 -0.30 -8.13
C ILE A 45 -13.08 0.01 -6.71
N PRO A 46 -12.62 -1.00 -5.94
CA PRO A 46 -12.00 -0.80 -4.64
C PRO A 46 -10.52 -0.46 -4.79
N LEU A 47 -10.02 0.47 -3.96
CA LEU A 47 -8.59 0.71 -3.77
C LEU A 47 -8.28 0.98 -2.29
N THR A 48 -7.21 0.38 -1.80
CA THR A 48 -6.77 0.54 -0.41
C THR A 48 -6.35 1.97 -0.11
N ILE A 49 -6.67 2.45 1.10
CA ILE A 49 -6.14 3.71 1.62
C ILE A 49 -4.71 3.46 2.05
N ALA A 50 -3.74 3.87 1.23
CA ALA A 50 -2.32 3.65 1.48
C ALA A 50 -1.75 4.67 2.48
N ASP A 51 -2.31 5.88 2.56
CA ASP A 51 -1.95 6.86 3.59
C ASP A 51 -3.06 7.90 3.76
N THR A 52 -2.99 8.69 4.83
CA THR A 52 -3.88 9.84 5.06
C THR A 52 -3.13 11.00 5.70
N ASN A 53 -3.50 12.21 5.32
CA ASN A 53 -3.12 13.41 6.03
C ASN A 53 -4.39 14.15 6.50
N PRO A 54 -4.82 13.96 7.76
CA PRO A 54 -6.02 14.61 8.31
C PRO A 54 -5.94 16.14 8.34
N GLU A 55 -4.75 16.72 8.48
CA GLU A 55 -4.53 18.18 8.50
C GLU A 55 -4.72 18.80 7.11
N LYS A 56 -4.16 18.16 6.07
CA LYS A 56 -4.38 18.55 4.67
C LYS A 56 -5.72 18.10 4.13
N GLY A 57 -6.40 17.17 4.81
CA GLY A 57 -7.67 16.61 4.37
C GLY A 57 -7.54 15.63 3.20
N THR A 58 -6.41 14.92 3.11
CA THR A 58 -6.08 14.09 1.94
C THR A 58 -5.99 12.60 2.24
N VAL A 59 -6.33 11.81 1.23
CA VAL A 59 -6.23 10.35 1.21
C VAL A 59 -5.31 9.97 0.07
N THR A 60 -4.31 9.14 0.34
CA THR A 60 -3.42 8.57 -0.66
C THR A 60 -3.91 7.19 -1.06
N ILE A 61 -4.05 6.96 -2.36
CA ILE A 61 -4.28 5.65 -2.96
C ILE A 61 -3.12 5.31 -3.91
N VAL A 62 -2.87 4.02 -4.12
CA VAL A 62 -1.94 3.53 -5.13
C VAL A 62 -2.68 2.53 -6.01
N ALA A 63 -2.65 2.77 -7.33
CA ALA A 63 -3.33 1.94 -8.30
C ALA A 63 -2.30 1.31 -9.26
N GLN A 64 -2.42 0.00 -9.45
CA GLN A 64 -1.70 -0.70 -10.50
C GLN A 64 -2.57 -0.82 -11.76
N GLU A 65 -2.00 -0.52 -12.91
CA GLU A 65 -2.63 -0.61 -14.21
C GLU A 65 -2.77 -2.08 -14.64
N ILE A 66 -3.94 -2.67 -14.36
CA ILE A 66 -4.23 -4.08 -14.65
C ILE A 66 -5.51 -4.30 -15.47
N GLY A 67 -6.26 -3.23 -15.74
CA GLY A 67 -7.53 -3.27 -16.47
C GLY A 67 -8.03 -1.89 -16.90
N LYS A 68 -9.19 -1.88 -17.56
CA LYS A 68 -9.76 -0.68 -18.22
C LYS A 68 -9.79 0.54 -17.29
N THR A 69 -10.41 0.41 -16.13
CA THR A 69 -10.58 1.54 -15.20
C THR A 69 -9.26 1.99 -14.57
N THR A 70 -8.34 1.09 -14.24
CA THR A 70 -7.03 1.49 -13.68
C THR A 70 -6.10 2.12 -14.71
N HIS A 71 -6.17 1.70 -15.98
CA HIS A 71 -5.44 2.37 -17.06
C HIS A 71 -6.00 3.77 -17.31
N GLU A 72 -7.33 3.90 -17.34
CA GLU A 72 -7.99 5.20 -17.47
C GLU A 72 -7.65 6.12 -16.30
N LEU A 73 -7.65 5.63 -15.06
CA LEU A 73 -7.17 6.40 -13.90
C LEU A 73 -5.69 6.80 -14.04
N GLY A 74 -4.85 5.93 -14.61
CA GLY A 74 -3.44 6.23 -14.87
C GLY A 74 -3.20 7.44 -15.78
N THR A 75 -4.18 7.82 -16.61
CA THR A 75 -4.09 9.00 -17.48
C THR A 75 -4.54 10.30 -16.80
N TYR A 76 -5.11 10.24 -15.59
CA TYR A 76 -5.58 11.43 -14.88
C TYR A 76 -4.39 12.21 -14.33
N GLU A 77 -4.46 13.52 -14.30
CA GLU A 77 -3.39 14.41 -13.84
C GLU A 77 -3.80 15.22 -12.60
N VAL A 78 -2.85 15.96 -12.04
CA VAL A 78 -3.14 16.89 -10.93
C VAL A 78 -4.13 17.95 -11.40
N GLY A 79 -5.17 18.18 -10.59
CA GLY A 79 -6.30 19.05 -10.91
C GLY A 79 -7.49 18.34 -11.57
N ASP A 80 -7.33 17.09 -12.00
CA ASP A 80 -8.47 16.27 -12.43
C ASP A 80 -9.32 15.81 -11.25
N TYR A 81 -10.53 15.36 -11.56
CA TYR A 81 -11.53 14.98 -10.57
C TYR A 81 -12.01 13.55 -10.75
N ILE A 82 -12.07 12.82 -9.64
CA ILE A 82 -12.76 11.53 -9.55
C ILE A 82 -14.22 11.81 -9.20
N LEU A 83 -15.16 11.28 -9.99
CA LEU A 83 -16.59 11.56 -9.80
C LEU A 83 -17.09 11.15 -8.41
N ASP A 84 -16.89 9.88 -8.05
CA ASP A 84 -17.32 9.30 -6.78
C ASP A 84 -16.14 8.70 -6.01
N PHE A 85 -16.11 8.93 -4.70
CA PHE A 85 -15.07 8.43 -3.80
C PHE A 85 -15.71 8.13 -2.44
N LEU A 86 -16.01 6.86 -2.18
CA LEU A 86 -16.74 6.40 -1.00
C LEU A 86 -15.79 5.69 -0.02
N GLY A 87 -15.71 6.18 1.21
CA GLY A 87 -14.99 5.52 2.29
C GLY A 87 -14.97 6.33 3.61
N PRO A 88 -14.17 5.89 4.58
CA PRO A 88 -13.42 4.62 4.56
C PRO A 88 -14.36 3.42 4.70
N LEU A 89 -14.07 2.34 3.99
CA LEU A 89 -14.82 1.08 3.99
C LEU A 89 -13.98 -0.08 4.51
N GLY A 90 -14.66 -1.17 4.86
CA GLY A 90 -14.02 -2.36 5.43
C GLY A 90 -13.78 -2.24 6.93
N LYS A 91 -13.43 -3.37 7.55
CA LYS A 91 -13.02 -3.39 8.96
C LYS A 91 -11.55 -2.97 9.03
N PRO A 92 -11.18 -2.09 9.99
CA PRO A 92 -9.78 -1.83 10.27
C PRO A 92 -9.01 -3.11 10.58
N SER A 93 -7.73 -3.14 10.25
CA SER A 93 -6.82 -4.19 10.72
C SER A 93 -6.85 -4.26 12.25
N HIS A 94 -6.81 -5.47 12.79
CA HIS A 94 -6.66 -5.66 14.23
C HIS A 94 -5.21 -5.33 14.60
N ILE A 95 -5.02 -4.24 15.32
CA ILE A 95 -3.70 -3.79 15.78
C ILE A 95 -3.62 -4.01 17.28
N ASP A 96 -2.64 -4.79 17.71
CA ASP A 96 -2.29 -5.04 19.11
C ASP A 96 -0.78 -5.29 19.21
N ARG A 97 -0.27 -5.49 20.42
CA ARG A 97 1.12 -5.84 20.69
C ARG A 97 1.28 -7.36 20.71
N PHE A 98 1.56 -7.93 19.55
CA PHE A 98 1.78 -9.36 19.34
C PHE A 98 3.20 -9.82 19.69
N GLY A 99 4.20 -8.97 19.43
CA GLY A 99 5.62 -9.33 19.51
C GLY A 99 6.32 -9.05 18.19
N THR A 100 6.76 -10.09 17.49
CA THR A 100 7.31 -9.99 16.14
C THR A 100 6.21 -10.17 15.10
N VAL A 101 6.01 -9.17 14.24
CA VAL A 101 5.04 -9.18 13.15
C VAL A 101 5.76 -9.13 11.81
N VAL A 102 5.48 -10.08 10.93
CA VAL A 102 6.02 -10.09 9.56
C VAL A 102 4.98 -9.53 8.60
N MET A 103 5.24 -8.36 8.03
CA MET A 103 4.38 -7.76 7.01
C MET A 103 4.81 -8.22 5.63
N MET A 104 3.91 -8.79 4.83
CA MET A 104 4.22 -9.25 3.46
C MET A 104 3.45 -8.47 2.40
N GLY A 105 4.16 -7.75 1.54
CA GLY A 105 3.58 -6.96 0.44
C GLY A 105 4.11 -7.42 -0.91
N GLY A 106 3.22 -7.77 -1.85
CA GLY A 106 3.58 -8.15 -3.22
C GLY A 106 3.09 -7.14 -4.25
N GLY A 107 3.98 -6.59 -5.07
CA GLY A 107 3.62 -5.57 -6.08
C GLY A 107 2.95 -4.36 -5.43
N VAL A 108 1.74 -4.01 -5.90
CA VAL A 108 0.96 -2.91 -5.30
C VAL A 108 0.64 -3.13 -3.82
N GLY A 109 0.60 -4.39 -3.36
CA GLY A 109 0.42 -4.74 -1.95
C GLY A 109 1.47 -4.13 -1.01
N VAL A 110 2.64 -3.73 -1.52
CA VAL A 110 3.64 -2.95 -0.75
C VAL A 110 3.07 -1.62 -0.27
N ALA A 111 2.24 -0.96 -1.09
CA ALA A 111 1.54 0.25 -0.66
C ALA A 111 0.44 -0.04 0.36
N GLU A 112 -0.25 -1.17 0.20
CA GLU A 112 -1.39 -1.56 1.02
C GLU A 112 -0.98 -1.95 2.44
N ILE A 113 0.20 -2.56 2.61
CA ILE A 113 0.73 -2.92 3.94
C ILE A 113 1.31 -1.74 4.70
N TYR A 114 1.68 -0.64 4.03
CA TYR A 114 2.34 0.50 4.67
C TYR A 114 1.60 1.06 5.91
N PRO A 115 0.29 1.39 5.85
CA PRO A 115 -0.42 1.94 7.01
C PRO A 115 -0.55 0.89 8.14
N VAL A 116 -0.62 -0.40 7.80
CA VAL A 116 -0.69 -1.48 8.79
C VAL A 116 0.66 -1.70 9.46
N ALA A 117 1.76 -1.72 8.69
CA ALA A 117 3.12 -1.83 9.20
C ALA A 117 3.44 -0.66 10.16
N LYS A 118 3.07 0.56 9.77
CA LYS A 118 3.17 1.76 10.61
C LYS A 118 2.42 1.58 11.94
N ALA A 119 1.16 1.15 11.89
CA ALA A 119 0.35 0.97 13.09
C ALA A 119 0.87 -0.16 13.98
N MET A 120 1.34 -1.27 13.41
CA MET A 120 1.99 -2.35 14.17
C MET A 120 3.26 -1.87 14.86
N LYS A 121 4.06 -1.05 14.17
CA LYS A 121 5.28 -0.45 14.73
C LYS A 121 4.97 0.50 15.87
N GLU A 122 3.98 1.37 15.70
CA GLU A 122 3.49 2.30 16.73
C GLU A 122 2.89 1.57 17.95
N ALA A 123 2.29 0.39 17.76
CA ALA A 123 1.82 -0.48 18.84
C ALA A 123 2.94 -1.21 19.61
N GLY A 124 4.21 -1.02 19.22
CA GLY A 124 5.37 -1.57 19.93
C GLY A 124 5.74 -3.00 19.52
N ASN A 125 5.37 -3.43 18.31
CA ASN A 125 5.84 -4.68 17.72
C ASN A 125 7.24 -4.53 17.10
N HIS A 126 7.97 -5.64 17.03
CA HIS A 126 9.13 -5.80 16.15
C HIS A 126 8.62 -6.12 14.74
N VAL A 127 8.80 -5.22 13.78
CA VAL A 127 8.18 -5.33 12.46
C VAL A 127 9.23 -5.72 11.42
N ILE A 128 9.01 -6.85 10.75
CA ILE A 128 9.81 -7.32 9.62
C ILE A 128 8.96 -7.19 8.36
N SER A 129 9.34 -6.33 7.41
CA SER A 129 8.62 -6.16 6.15
C SER A 129 9.30 -6.91 5.01
N ILE A 130 8.59 -7.84 4.37
CA ILE A 130 9.02 -8.56 3.17
C ILE A 130 8.31 -7.96 1.95
N LEU A 131 9.10 -7.38 1.03
CA LEU A 131 8.62 -6.67 -0.15
C LEU A 131 8.92 -7.49 -1.41
N GLY A 132 7.88 -7.95 -2.10
CA GLY A 132 8.01 -8.80 -3.28
C GLY A 132 7.69 -8.09 -4.58
N PHE A 133 8.59 -8.20 -5.55
CA PHE A 133 8.42 -7.63 -6.88
C PHE A 133 8.79 -8.65 -7.97
N ARG A 134 8.28 -8.48 -9.20
CA ARG A 134 8.67 -9.38 -10.30
C ARG A 134 10.12 -9.12 -10.74
N THR A 135 10.52 -7.86 -10.77
CA THR A 135 11.85 -7.38 -11.17
C THR A 135 12.14 -6.04 -10.50
N LYS A 136 13.41 -5.61 -10.52
CA LYS A 136 13.90 -4.36 -9.91
C LYS A 136 13.15 -3.11 -10.40
N GLU A 137 12.75 -3.06 -11.66
CA GLU A 137 12.07 -1.90 -12.24
C GLU A 137 10.69 -1.63 -11.64
N LEU A 138 10.07 -2.66 -11.04
CA LEU A 138 8.77 -2.55 -10.37
C LEU A 138 8.88 -2.21 -8.89
N MET A 139 10.09 -2.07 -8.36
CA MET A 139 10.30 -1.75 -6.97
C MET A 139 9.91 -0.31 -6.66
N PHE A 140 9.21 -0.13 -5.54
CA PHE A 140 8.92 1.19 -4.99
C PHE A 140 8.79 1.11 -3.46
N TRP A 141 8.90 2.27 -2.80
CA TRP A 141 8.65 2.44 -1.37
C TRP A 141 9.49 1.61 -0.39
N GLU A 142 10.62 1.05 -0.81
CA GLU A 142 11.57 0.37 0.09
C GLU A 142 11.95 1.28 1.27
N ASP A 143 12.42 2.51 0.99
CA ASP A 143 12.80 3.46 2.05
C ASP A 143 11.61 3.96 2.87
N ARG A 144 10.40 3.94 2.31
CA ARG A 144 9.19 4.30 3.05
C ARG A 144 8.85 3.22 4.08
N LEU A 145 8.97 1.94 3.71
CA LEU A 145 8.74 0.81 4.61
C LEU A 145 9.87 0.65 5.64
N LYS A 146 11.12 0.96 5.30
CA LYS A 146 12.24 1.01 6.26
C LYS A 146 11.97 1.97 7.42
N ARG A 147 11.25 3.08 7.20
CA ARG A 147 10.92 4.04 8.27
C ARG A 147 9.90 3.52 9.27
N VAL A 148 9.17 2.45 8.93
CA VAL A 148 8.11 1.87 9.76
C VAL A 148 8.34 0.39 10.08
N SER A 149 9.56 -0.10 9.85
CA SER A 149 9.95 -1.49 10.10
C SER A 149 11.30 -1.52 10.83
N ASP A 150 11.54 -2.57 11.61
CA ASP A 150 12.86 -2.88 12.18
C ASP A 150 13.77 -3.55 11.15
N GLU A 151 13.19 -4.40 10.30
CA GLU A 151 13.87 -5.10 9.22
C GLU A 151 13.07 -4.98 7.92
N VAL A 152 13.76 -4.83 6.80
CA VAL A 152 13.15 -4.90 5.46
C VAL A 152 13.92 -5.90 4.61
N MET A 153 13.19 -6.84 4.02
CA MET A 153 13.72 -7.83 3.08
C MET A 153 13.05 -7.62 1.73
N VAL A 154 13.84 -7.31 0.70
CA VAL A 154 13.33 -7.18 -0.67
C VAL A 154 13.58 -8.49 -1.42
N THR A 155 12.55 -8.98 -2.11
CA THR A 155 12.64 -10.14 -3.00
C THR A 155 12.27 -9.73 -4.42
N THR A 156 13.08 -10.13 -5.43
CA THR A 156 12.66 -10.10 -6.83
C THR A 156 12.67 -11.50 -7.45
N ASN A 157 11.64 -11.83 -8.24
CA ASN A 157 11.51 -13.17 -8.83
C ASN A 157 12.73 -13.56 -9.67
N ASP A 158 13.28 -12.60 -10.42
CA ASP A 158 14.43 -12.78 -11.30
C ASP A 158 15.80 -12.65 -10.60
N GLY A 159 15.84 -12.14 -9.37
CA GLY A 159 17.08 -11.83 -8.65
C GLY A 159 17.79 -10.55 -9.10
N SER A 160 17.13 -9.70 -9.88
CA SER A 160 17.66 -8.39 -10.30
C SER A 160 17.92 -7.41 -9.14
N TYR A 161 17.30 -7.62 -7.97
CA TYR A 161 17.58 -6.88 -6.74
C TYR A 161 17.23 -7.69 -5.49
N GLY A 162 18.00 -7.51 -4.41
CA GLY A 162 17.73 -8.15 -3.13
C GLY A 162 17.84 -9.68 -3.22
N MET A 163 16.94 -10.38 -2.54
CA MET A 163 16.87 -11.84 -2.56
C MET A 163 16.14 -12.33 -3.80
N LYS A 164 16.72 -13.28 -4.53
CA LYS A 164 16.03 -13.94 -5.64
C LYS A 164 14.90 -14.83 -5.11
N GLY A 165 13.70 -14.67 -5.66
CA GLY A 165 12.54 -15.52 -5.39
C GLY A 165 11.29 -14.74 -4.98
N PHE A 166 10.26 -15.48 -4.56
CA PHE A 166 9.03 -14.93 -3.98
C PHE A 166 9.18 -14.54 -2.51
N THR A 167 8.23 -13.73 -2.03
CA THR A 167 8.12 -13.35 -0.60
C THR A 167 8.07 -14.55 0.33
N THR A 168 7.44 -15.65 -0.10
CA THR A 168 7.36 -16.91 0.67
C THR A 168 8.72 -17.56 0.92
N HIS A 169 9.71 -17.38 0.03
CA HIS A 169 11.07 -17.88 0.29
C HIS A 169 11.77 -17.08 1.39
N ALA A 170 11.59 -15.76 1.43
CA ALA A 170 12.11 -14.94 2.50
C ALA A 170 11.46 -15.29 3.85
N LEU A 171 10.13 -15.50 3.87
CA LEU A 171 9.43 -15.97 5.06
C LEU A 171 9.93 -17.36 5.50
N GLN A 172 10.04 -18.31 4.57
CA GLN A 172 10.55 -19.65 4.88
C GLN A 172 11.96 -19.60 5.47
N LYS A 173 12.85 -18.76 4.93
CA LYS A 173 14.19 -18.55 5.48
C LYS A 173 14.15 -18.06 6.93
N LEU A 174 13.28 -17.11 7.27
CA LEU A 174 13.13 -16.64 8.66
C LEU A 174 12.67 -17.77 9.59
N ILE A 175 11.74 -18.60 9.13
CA ILE A 175 11.24 -19.77 9.89
C ILE A 175 12.36 -20.79 10.08
N ASP A 176 13.11 -21.11 9.03
CA ASP A 176 14.21 -22.09 9.05
C ASP A 176 15.37 -21.63 9.95
N GLU A 177 15.60 -20.31 10.03
CA GLU A 177 16.56 -19.68 10.95
C GLU A 177 16.08 -19.66 12.41
N GLY A 178 14.87 -20.16 12.70
CA GLY A 178 14.31 -20.19 14.04
C GLY A 178 13.93 -18.80 14.58
N ARG A 179 13.66 -17.84 13.69
CA ARG A 179 13.23 -16.49 14.10
C ARG A 179 11.87 -16.57 14.79
N LYS A 180 11.73 -15.89 15.94
CA LYS A 180 10.43 -15.73 16.61
C LYS A 180 9.50 -14.87 15.74
N ILE A 181 8.36 -15.44 15.35
CA ILE A 181 7.30 -14.77 14.58
C ILE A 181 5.97 -15.05 15.30
N ASP A 182 5.29 -13.99 15.74
CA ASP A 182 4.03 -14.08 16.47
C ASP A 182 2.82 -13.84 15.55
N LEU A 183 3.02 -13.11 14.45
CA LEU A 183 2.01 -12.83 13.44
C LEU A 183 2.67 -12.67 12.06
N VAL A 184 1.97 -13.11 11.01
CA VAL A 184 2.28 -12.87 9.59
C VAL A 184 1.05 -12.26 8.93
#